data_AF-A0A561UXI3-F1
#
_entry.id   AF-A0A561UXI3-F1
#
_cell.length_a   1.000
_cell.length_b   1.000
_cell.length_c   1.000
_cell.angle_alpha   90.00
_cell.angle_beta   90.00
_cell.angle_gamma   90.00
#
_symmetry.space_group_name_H-M   'P 1'
#
loop_
_entity.id
_entity.type
_entity.pdbx_description
1 polymer ?
#
loop_
_entity_poly.entity_id
_entity_poly.type
_entity_poly.pdbx_seq_one_letter_code
_entity_poly.pdbx_strand_id
1 'polypeptide(L)' 'MSNTRTHAEFLDEAIQALCGSWDAERALTALFGAGYRPADVATGKKRARQVLRDLADAGAIVKVNERPVEYRRADS' A
#
# COMPACT_ATOMS: atom_id res chain seq x y z
N MET A 1 9.56 18.92 15.45
CA MET A 1 8.38 18.35 14.78
C MET A 1 8.78 16.99 14.24
N SER A 2 8.22 15.90 14.77
CA SER A 2 8.46 14.57 14.20
C SER A 2 7.67 14.47 12.89
N ASN A 3 8.34 14.56 11.74
CA ASN A 3 7.75 14.29 10.43
C ASN A 3 7.57 12.76 10.27
N THR A 4 6.69 12.17 11.07
CA THR A 4 6.34 10.76 10.93
C THR A 4 5.47 10.62 9.68
N ARG A 5 6.06 10.14 8.58
CA ARG A 5 5.32 9.77 7.38
C ARG A 5 4.24 8.76 7.73
N THR A 6 3.05 8.97 7.18
CA THR A 6 1.94 8.04 7.25
C THR A 6 2.23 6.79 6.42
N HIS A 7 1.52 5.70 6.72
CA HIS A 7 1.58 4.50 5.89
C HIS A 7 1.15 4.76 4.43
N ALA A 8 0.26 5.74 4.20
CA ALA A 8 -0.20 6.08 2.84
C ALA A 8 0.91 6.78 2.05
N GLU A 9 1.55 7.79 2.63
CA GLU A 9 2.69 8.48 1.99
C GLU A 9 3.84 7.52 1.68
N PHE A 10 4.17 6.62 2.63
CA PHE A 10 5.21 5.62 2.39
C PHE A 10 4.84 4.67 1.25
N LEU A 11 3.58 4.21 1.23
CA LEU A 11 3.16 3.23 0.23
C LEU A 11 3.00 3.86 -1.16
N ASP A 12 2.55 5.10 -1.24
CA ASP A 12 2.52 5.87 -2.50
C ASP A 12 3.92 6.01 -3.10
N GLU A 13 4.90 6.44 -2.30
CA GLU A 13 6.31 6.55 -2.73
C GLU A 13 6.85 5.19 -3.22
N ALA A 14 6.58 4.11 -2.47
CA ALA A 14 7.01 2.77 -2.86
C ALA A 14 6.36 2.30 -4.17
N ILE A 15 5.07 2.61 -4.40
CA ILE A 15 4.35 2.28 -5.63
C ILE A 15 4.94 3.05 -6.82
N GLN A 16 5.28 4.33 -6.64
CA GLN A 16 5.92 5.13 -7.66
C GLN A 16 7.32 4.63 -8.01
N ALA A 17 8.10 4.17 -7.03
CA ALA A 17 9.48 3.71 -7.22
C ALA A 17 9.58 2.28 -7.78
N LEU A 18 8.72 1.36 -7.34
CA LEU A 18 8.88 -0.08 -7.62
C LEU A 18 7.93 -0.61 -8.71
N CYS A 19 7.01 0.22 -9.22
CA CYS A 19 6.08 -0.10 -10.31
C CYS A 19 5.34 -1.46 -10.12
N GLY A 20 4.71 -1.99 -11.18
CA GLY A 20 4.05 -3.30 -11.18
C GLY A 20 2.72 -3.33 -10.42
N SER A 21 2.18 -4.54 -10.22
CA SER A 21 0.94 -4.75 -9.45
C SER A 21 1.21 -4.82 -7.94
N TRP A 22 0.23 -4.39 -7.17
CA TRP A 22 0.28 -4.29 -5.72
C TRP A 22 -0.91 -4.97 -5.10
N ASP A 23 -0.65 -6.01 -4.34
CA ASP A 23 -1.61 -6.68 -3.48
C ASP A 23 -1.33 -6.36 -2.00
N ALA A 24 -2.13 -6.95 -1.11
CA ALA A 24 -2.00 -6.76 0.33
C ALA A 24 -0.64 -7.25 0.88
N GLU A 25 -0.01 -8.25 0.25
CA GLU A 25 1.22 -8.86 0.74
C GLU A 25 2.44 -8.02 0.39
N ARG A 26 2.51 -7.55 -0.86
CA ARG A 26 3.54 -6.62 -1.31
C ARG A 26 3.46 -5.30 -0.56
N ALA A 27 2.24 -4.77 -0.36
CA ALA A 27 2.03 -3.57 0.45
C ALA A 27 2.47 -3.76 1.91
N LEU A 28 2.13 -4.89 2.54
CA LEU A 28 2.58 -5.20 3.89
C LEU A 28 4.12 -5.29 3.96
N THR A 29 4.76 -5.92 2.96
CA THR A 29 6.21 -6.03 2.87
C THR A 29 6.88 -4.66 2.79
N ALA A 30 6.34 -3.74 1.98
CA ALA A 30 6.84 -2.37 1.90
C ALA A 30 6.72 -1.66 3.26
N LEU A 31 5.56 -1.75 3.92
CA LEU A 31 5.36 -1.15 5.25
C LEU A 31 6.32 -1.76 6.30
N PHE A 32 6.59 -3.07 6.25
CA PHE A 32 7.60 -3.70 7.10
C PHE A 32 9.00 -3.11 6.88
N GLY A 33 9.38 -2.89 5.61
CA GLY A 33 10.62 -2.19 5.26
C GLY A 33 10.68 -0.75 5.82
N ALA A 34 9.52 -0.09 5.94
CA ALA A 34 9.38 1.24 6.55
C ALA A 34 9.45 1.26 8.09
N GLY A 35 9.54 0.09 8.74
CA GLY A 35 9.51 0.00 10.20
C GLY A 35 8.13 -0.25 10.82
N TYR A 36 7.07 -0.43 10.03
CA TYR A 36 5.77 -0.85 10.57
C TYR A 36 5.88 -2.24 11.21
N ARG A 37 5.34 -2.42 12.41
CA ARG A 37 5.36 -3.68 13.17
C ARG A 37 3.96 -3.97 13.73
N PRO A 38 3.07 -4.63 12.96
CA PRO A 38 1.76 -5.07 13.45
C PRO A 38 1.90 -6.21 14.47
N ALA A 39 0.87 -6.40 15.29
CA ALA A 39 0.81 -7.50 16.27
C ALA A 39 0.84 -8.88 15.61
N ASP A 40 0.28 -9.00 14.41
CA ASP A 40 0.25 -10.23 13.63
C ASP A 40 0.11 -9.92 12.13
N VAL A 41 0.33 -10.95 11.29
CA VAL A 41 0.28 -10.82 9.82
C VAL A 41 -1.12 -10.46 9.32
N ALA A 42 -2.20 -10.95 9.95
CA ALA A 42 -3.57 -10.67 9.51
C ALA A 42 -3.95 -9.20 9.75
N THR A 43 -3.58 -8.65 10.91
CA THR A 43 -3.67 -7.24 11.27
C THR A 43 -2.84 -6.39 10.32
N GLY A 44 -1.62 -6.82 10.01
CA GLY A 44 -0.76 -6.20 8.99
C GLY A 44 -1.43 -6.12 7.62
N LYS A 45 -1.92 -7.25 7.10
CA LYS A 45 -2.60 -7.33 5.80
C LYS A 45 -3.90 -6.53 5.79
N LYS A 46 -4.64 -6.47 6.90
CA LYS A 46 -5.84 -5.62 7.03
C LYS A 46 -5.47 -4.14 6.89
N ARG A 47 -4.41 -3.68 7.56
CA ARG A 47 -3.93 -2.31 7.41
C ARG A 47 -3.44 -2.02 5.99
N ALA A 48 -2.67 -2.92 5.40
CA ALA A 48 -2.19 -2.78 4.02
C ALA A 48 -3.35 -2.66 3.01
N ARG A 49 -4.39 -3.50 3.13
CA ARG A 49 -5.60 -3.38 2.30
C ARG A 49 -6.33 -2.06 2.50
N GLN A 50 -6.40 -1.56 3.73
CA GLN A 50 -7.03 -0.26 3.99
C GLN A 50 -6.26 0.86 3.29
N VAL A 51 -4.93 0.90 3.45
CA VAL A 51 -4.10 1.94 2.81
C VAL A 51 -4.17 1.87 1.28
N LEU A 52 -4.15 0.67 0.68
CA LEU A 52 -4.34 0.52 -0.76
C LEU A 52 -5.71 1.05 -1.21
N ARG A 53 -6.78 0.80 -0.44
CA ARG A 53 -8.10 1.35 -0.75
C ARG A 53 -8.11 2.87 -0.63
N ASP A 54 -7.53 3.42 0.44
CA ASP A 54 -7.45 4.87 0.64
C ASP A 54 -6.71 5.56 -0.53
N LEU A 55 -5.62 4.94 -1.02
CA LEU A 55 -4.89 5.42 -2.20
C LEU A 55 -5.71 5.31 -3.50
N ALA A 56 -6.51 4.25 -3.63
CA ALA A 56 -7.38 4.07 -4.79
C ALA A 56 -8.53 5.09 -4.80
N ASP A 57 -9.14 5.32 -3.63
CA ASP A 57 -10.20 6.32 -3.43
C ASP A 57 -9.66 7.75 -3.68
N ALA A 58 -8.38 8.00 -3.41
CA ALA A 58 -7.69 9.24 -3.74
C ALA A 58 -7.22 9.34 -5.22
N GLY A 59 -7.41 8.29 -6.02
CA GLY A 59 -7.03 8.26 -7.43
C GLY A 59 -5.53 8.05 -7.71
N ALA A 60 -4.71 7.80 -6.68
CA ALA A 60 -3.27 7.55 -6.85
C ALA A 60 -2.99 6.19 -7.54
N ILE A 61 -3.87 5.22 -7.29
CA ILE A 61 -3.81 3.88 -7.88
C ILE A 61 -5.18 3.44 -8.36
N VAL A 62 -5.19 2.48 -9.28
CA VAL A 62 -6.42 1.87 -9.81
C VAL A 62 -6.43 0.38 -9.53
N LYS A 63 -7.61 -0.17 -9.24
CA LYS A 63 -7.81 -1.60 -9.08
C LYS A 63 -7.78 -2.26 -10.47
N VAL A 64 -6.84 -3.18 -10.68
CA VAL A 64 -6.62 -3.85 -11.98
C VAL A 64 -7.08 -5.31 -11.99
N ASN A 65 -7.28 -5.92 -10.81
CA ASN A 65 -7.87 -7.24 -10.68
C ASN A 65 -8.76 -7.30 -9.43
N GLU A 66 -9.84 -8.09 -9.49
CA GLU A 66 -10.75 -8.29 -8.38
C GLU A 66 -10.47 -9.56 -7.57
N ARG A 67 -9.90 -10.60 -8.19
CA ARG A 67 -9.64 -11.90 -7.56
C ARG A 67 -8.37 -12.55 -8.16
N PRO A 68 -7.21 -12.48 -7.48
CA PRO A 68 -6.97 -11.71 -6.26
C PRO A 68 -7.09 -10.19 -6.50
N VAL A 69 -7.32 -9.43 -5.43
CA VAL A 69 -7.37 -7.97 -5.52
C VAL A 69 -5.97 -7.42 -5.76
N GLU A 70 -5.80 -6.73 -6.88
CA GLU A 70 -4.54 -6.09 -7.25
C GLU A 70 -4.78 -4.66 -7.69
N TYR A 71 -3.82 -3.80 -7.39
CA TYR A 71 -3.79 -2.39 -7.79
C TYR A 71 -2.56 -2.10 -8.65
N ARG A 72 -2.62 -1.06 -9.47
CA ARG A 72 -1.48 -0.48 -10.17
C ARG A 72 -1.51 1.03 -10.02
N ARG A 73 -0.35 1.67 -10.12
CA ARG A 73 -0.27 3.13 -10.30
C ARG A 73 -1.25 3.58 -11.38
N ALA A 74 -1.99 4.66 -11.13
CA ALA A 74 -2.79 5.28 -12.16
C ALA A 74 -1.87 5.87 -13.25
N ASP A 75 -2.14 5.55 -14.52
CA ASP A 75 -1.42 6.18 -15.63
C ASP A 75 -1.74 7.69 -15.60
N SER A 76 -0.70 8.51 -15.51
CA SER A 76 -0.79 9.98 -15.47
C SER A 76 -0.97 10.56 -16.86
#